data_AF-A0A946CFE3-F1
#
_entry.id   AF-A0A946CFE3-F1
#
_cell.length_a   1.000
_cell.length_b   1.000
_cell.length_c   1.000
_cell.angle_alpha   90.00
_cell.angle_beta   90.00
_cell.angle_gamma   90.00
#
_symmetry.space_group_name_H-M   'P 1'
#
loop_
_entity.id
_entity.type
_entity.pdbx_description
1 polymer ?
#
loop_
_entity_poly.entity_id
_entity_poly.type
_entity_poly.pdbx_seq_one_letter_code
_entity_poly.pdbx_strand_id
1 'polypeptide(L)'
;MRSGQWISINYAKGVIGDAKFTGEVIPCSNGVIYVIDKVLTPTTDDLFQVLQKDGRFTLFTKAITASRQGKLYQNVHDNYTVFAPTDDAFRKLPESTVSSLFLPENDERLEDIIKHHITASVFSASPSYGASRLGVADVTPVSAFGQQLNYRKKGDSLTVDRIRISEADIPTANGLIHVVDSVILPSELSTLEILERDPRMKNLVKLLEASGLNLALADSSKYTIFAPTNEAWNSEPYQSLLENPSRQSREAIFAILARHVITGKHVSENPIPYEKLRTIHGAPIYLTVDEGKTNIQNVEIIEADLEAFNGIVNVIDKVIADPMELPENDLTRIDAIRFTQAALVDGAKLYDKGRYRECFEFFARRGYELVDKYGSRGYFKTNLLSTVALSRDPVREFADNAWDSRNAFRAVLREIELNKDSLGDLLEVNGDPTSKIGR
;
A
#
# COMPACT_ATOMS: atom_id res chain seq x y z
N MET A 1 -10.46 -26.87 10.87
CA MET A 1 -11.30 -25.93 10.08
C MET A 1 -11.80 -24.87 11.04
N ARG A 2 -11.35 -23.61 10.94
CA ARG A 2 -11.93 -22.52 11.72
C ARG A 2 -13.24 -22.14 11.03
N SER A 3 -14.35 -22.68 11.48
CA SER A 3 -15.70 -22.16 11.17
C SER A 3 -15.89 -20.86 11.95
N GLY A 4 -15.13 -19.83 11.61
CA GLY A 4 -15.25 -18.52 12.23
C GLY A 4 -16.41 -17.79 11.58
N GLN A 5 -17.51 -17.61 12.30
CA GLN A 5 -18.55 -16.67 11.88
C GLN A 5 -18.15 -15.26 12.30
N TRP A 6 -18.45 -14.30 11.43
CA TRP A 6 -18.19 -12.90 11.70
C TRP A 6 -19.21 -12.35 12.67
N ILE A 7 -18.74 -11.63 13.68
CA ILE A 7 -19.57 -10.85 14.59
C ILE A 7 -19.03 -9.43 14.65
N SER A 8 -19.89 -8.45 14.42
CA SER A 8 -19.52 -7.04 14.48
C SER A 8 -19.49 -6.57 15.93
N ILE A 9 -18.46 -5.84 16.33
CA ILE A 9 -18.41 -5.18 17.64
C ILE A 9 -18.28 -3.68 17.41
N ASN A 10 -19.21 -2.91 17.96
CA ASN A 10 -19.16 -1.46 17.96
C ASN A 10 -19.07 -0.96 19.41
N TYR A 11 -17.84 -0.74 19.87
CA TYR A 11 -17.56 -0.25 21.22
C TYR A 11 -18.15 1.15 21.48
N ALA A 12 -18.21 2.02 20.47
CA ALA A 12 -18.77 3.37 20.63
C ALA A 12 -20.28 3.35 20.90
N LYS A 13 -21.01 2.44 20.23
CA LYS A 13 -22.43 2.20 20.48
C LYS A 13 -22.68 1.21 21.62
N GLY A 14 -21.63 0.60 22.16
CA GLY A 14 -21.71 -0.42 23.18
C GLY A 14 -22.45 -1.69 22.73
N VAL A 15 -22.25 -2.14 21.50
CA VAL A 15 -22.96 -3.32 20.94
C VAL A 15 -22.02 -4.38 20.37
N ILE A 16 -22.46 -5.65 20.45
CA ILE A 16 -21.85 -6.83 19.83
C ILE A 16 -22.93 -7.63 19.10
N GLY A 17 -22.79 -7.76 17.79
CA GLY A 17 -23.87 -8.20 16.91
C GLY A 17 -25.08 -7.30 17.09
N ASP A 18 -26.19 -7.89 17.51
CA ASP A 18 -27.42 -7.20 17.84
C ASP A 18 -27.54 -6.89 19.35
N ALA A 19 -26.65 -7.43 20.21
CA ALA A 19 -26.67 -7.32 21.67
C ALA A 19 -25.96 -6.07 22.18
N LYS A 20 -26.41 -5.54 23.32
CA LYS A 20 -25.79 -4.40 24.01
C LYS A 20 -24.93 -4.88 25.16
N PHE A 21 -23.78 -4.26 25.34
CA PHE A 21 -23.00 -4.40 26.57
C PHE A 21 -23.77 -3.78 27.73
N THR A 22 -23.86 -4.53 28.82
CA THR A 22 -24.54 -4.13 30.06
C THR A 22 -23.56 -4.28 31.21
N GLY A 23 -23.49 -3.31 32.12
CA GLY A 23 -22.59 -3.40 33.28
C GLY A 23 -21.12 -3.14 32.96
N GLU A 24 -20.27 -3.35 33.97
CA GLU A 24 -18.83 -3.09 33.89
C GLU A 24 -18.07 -4.26 33.27
N VAL A 25 -16.95 -3.94 32.62
CA VAL A 25 -16.03 -4.93 32.06
C VAL A 25 -15.26 -5.60 33.18
N ILE A 26 -15.32 -6.93 33.28
CA ILE A 26 -14.72 -7.69 34.38
C ILE A 26 -13.39 -8.33 33.92
N PRO A 27 -12.24 -7.83 34.38
CA PRO A 27 -10.95 -8.45 34.07
C PRO A 27 -10.80 -9.77 34.84
N CYS A 28 -10.29 -10.79 34.16
CA CYS A 28 -10.03 -12.12 34.71
C CYS A 28 -8.57 -12.51 34.47
N SER A 29 -8.05 -13.49 35.21
CA SER A 29 -6.65 -13.96 35.08
C SER A 29 -6.30 -14.52 33.70
N ASN A 30 -7.30 -14.92 32.92
CA ASN A 30 -7.17 -15.53 31.60
C ASN A 30 -8.01 -14.84 30.51
N GLY A 31 -8.53 -13.64 30.76
CA GLY A 31 -9.35 -12.95 29.78
C GLY A 31 -10.16 -11.79 30.34
N VAL A 32 -11.21 -11.42 29.62
CA VAL A 32 -12.10 -10.32 29.97
C VAL A 32 -13.54 -10.77 29.73
N ILE A 33 -14.43 -10.47 30.67
CA ILE A 33 -15.87 -10.75 30.53
C ILE A 33 -16.59 -9.45 30.22
N TYR A 34 -17.36 -9.47 29.13
CA TYR A 34 -18.34 -8.46 28.78
C TYR A 34 -19.73 -9.03 29.05
N VAL A 35 -20.52 -8.37 29.90
CA VAL A 35 -21.91 -8.78 30.16
C VAL A 35 -22.79 -8.14 29.08
N ILE A 36 -23.77 -8.89 28.56
CA ILE A 36 -24.63 -8.47 27.45
C ILE A 36 -26.10 -8.72 27.76
N ASP A 37 -26.99 -7.93 27.15
CA ASP A 37 -28.44 -7.97 27.39
C ASP A 37 -29.17 -9.15 26.72
N LYS A 38 -28.53 -9.86 25.79
CA LYS A 38 -29.10 -11.03 25.12
C LYS A 38 -28.08 -12.05 24.66
N VAL A 39 -28.57 -13.25 24.42
CA VAL A 39 -27.78 -14.36 23.87
C VAL A 39 -27.44 -14.08 22.40
N LEU A 40 -26.15 -14.18 22.07
CA LEU A 40 -25.68 -14.02 20.70
C LEU A 40 -26.18 -15.18 19.84
N THR A 41 -26.81 -14.84 18.71
CA THR A 41 -27.19 -15.83 17.70
C THR A 41 -26.27 -15.69 16.50
N PRO A 42 -25.71 -16.79 15.98
CA PRO A 42 -24.82 -16.72 14.84
C PRO A 42 -25.58 -16.32 13.58
N THR A 43 -25.02 -15.40 12.79
CA THR A 43 -25.54 -15.09 11.46
C THR A 43 -25.38 -16.31 10.55
N THR A 44 -26.49 -16.91 10.17
CA THR A 44 -26.55 -18.03 9.21
C THR A 44 -26.79 -17.57 7.78
N ASP A 45 -27.25 -16.33 7.61
CA ASP A 45 -27.57 -15.79 6.30
C ASP A 45 -26.28 -15.43 5.54
N ASP A 46 -26.20 -15.87 4.28
CA ASP A 46 -25.13 -15.45 3.37
C ASP A 46 -25.30 -13.99 2.90
N LEU A 47 -24.27 -13.45 2.25
CA LEU A 47 -24.26 -12.09 1.70
C LEU A 47 -25.52 -11.77 0.87
N PHE A 48 -25.95 -12.68 0.01
CA PHE A 48 -27.10 -12.45 -0.87
C PHE A 48 -28.41 -12.48 -0.08
N GLN A 49 -28.57 -13.40 0.87
CA GLN A 49 -29.74 -13.49 1.74
C GLN A 49 -29.89 -12.25 2.63
N VAL A 50 -28.79 -11.73 3.18
CA VAL A 50 -28.81 -10.49 3.97
C VAL A 50 -29.27 -9.31 3.10
N LEU A 51 -28.73 -9.18 1.89
CA LEU A 51 -29.15 -8.14 0.94
C LEU A 51 -30.62 -8.26 0.53
N GLN A 52 -31.15 -9.49 0.37
CA GLN A 52 -32.56 -9.71 0.01
C GLN A 52 -33.53 -9.38 1.14
N LYS A 53 -33.13 -9.63 2.40
CA LYS A 53 -33.95 -9.31 3.58
C LYS A 53 -33.95 -7.81 3.88
N ASP A 54 -32.90 -7.10 3.49
CA ASP A 54 -32.79 -5.66 3.64
C ASP A 54 -33.42 -4.93 2.44
N GLY A 55 -34.56 -4.26 2.68
CA GLY A 55 -35.34 -3.57 1.65
C GLY A 55 -34.64 -2.38 0.98
N ARG A 56 -33.40 -2.03 1.36
CA ARG A 56 -32.61 -0.95 0.74
C ARG A 56 -31.89 -1.39 -0.54
N PHE A 57 -31.80 -2.69 -0.85
CA PHE A 57 -30.95 -3.23 -1.93
C PHE A 57 -31.75 -3.95 -3.03
N THR A 58 -32.98 -3.51 -3.31
CA THR A 58 -33.87 -4.21 -4.25
C THR A 58 -33.35 -4.17 -5.70
N LEU A 59 -32.78 -3.04 -6.13
CA LEU A 59 -32.17 -2.91 -7.46
C LEU A 59 -30.85 -3.68 -7.56
N PHE A 60 -30.05 -3.69 -6.50
CA PHE A 60 -28.78 -4.40 -6.48
C PHE A 60 -28.98 -5.92 -6.52
N THR A 61 -29.89 -6.46 -5.70
CA THR A 61 -30.21 -7.90 -5.72
C THR A 61 -30.82 -8.35 -7.05
N LYS A 62 -31.64 -7.49 -7.67
CA LYS A 62 -32.13 -7.70 -9.05
C LYS A 62 -30.97 -7.74 -10.05
N ALA A 63 -30.02 -6.81 -9.95
CA ALA A 63 -28.84 -6.74 -10.83
C ALA A 63 -27.92 -7.97 -10.67
N ILE A 64 -27.67 -8.44 -9.45
CA ILE A 64 -26.93 -9.68 -9.18
C ILE A 64 -27.62 -10.90 -9.82
N THR A 65 -28.95 -10.95 -9.73
CA THR A 65 -29.74 -12.03 -10.31
C THR A 65 -29.71 -12.00 -11.84
N ALA A 66 -29.88 -10.80 -12.43
CA ALA A 66 -29.86 -10.59 -13.87
C ALA A 66 -28.48 -10.91 -14.49
N SER A 67 -27.39 -10.51 -13.84
CA SER A 67 -26.01 -10.82 -14.28
C SER A 67 -25.56 -12.26 -14.02
N ARG A 68 -26.44 -13.10 -13.45
CA ARG A 68 -26.18 -14.51 -13.09
C ARG A 68 -25.00 -14.70 -12.12
N GLN A 69 -24.58 -13.64 -11.44
CA GLN A 69 -23.47 -13.66 -10.48
C GLN A 69 -23.88 -14.13 -9.08
N GLY A 70 -25.16 -14.43 -8.83
CA GLY A 70 -25.65 -14.88 -7.52
C GLY A 70 -24.87 -16.05 -6.91
N LYS A 71 -24.30 -16.94 -7.73
CA LYS A 71 -23.47 -18.05 -7.25
C LYS A 71 -22.17 -17.60 -6.57
N LEU A 72 -21.59 -16.46 -6.97
CA LEU A 72 -20.41 -15.89 -6.31
C LEU A 72 -20.74 -15.51 -4.85
N TYR A 73 -21.93 -14.96 -4.62
CA TYR A 73 -22.36 -14.50 -3.30
C TYR A 73 -22.81 -15.63 -2.36
N GLN A 74 -23.13 -16.80 -2.90
CA GLN A 74 -23.66 -17.95 -2.15
C GLN A 74 -22.58 -18.97 -1.78
N ASN A 75 -21.33 -18.77 -2.22
CA ASN A 75 -20.25 -19.67 -1.84
C ASN A 75 -19.90 -19.46 -0.36
N VAL A 76 -20.30 -20.42 0.48
CA VAL A 76 -20.09 -20.41 1.94
C VAL A 76 -18.68 -20.86 2.35
N HIS A 77 -17.89 -21.37 1.42
CA HIS A 77 -16.50 -21.79 1.69
C HIS A 77 -15.48 -20.67 1.46
N ASP A 78 -15.89 -19.64 0.74
CA ASP A 78 -15.09 -18.46 0.46
C ASP A 78 -15.62 -17.27 1.26
N ASN A 79 -14.73 -16.32 1.50
CA ASN A 79 -15.01 -15.13 2.26
C ASN A 79 -14.90 -13.91 1.34
N TYR A 80 -15.92 -13.06 1.34
CA TYR A 80 -15.97 -11.89 0.47
C TYR A 80 -16.19 -10.60 1.25
N THR A 81 -15.88 -9.49 0.58
CA THR A 81 -16.38 -8.17 0.98
C THR A 81 -17.18 -7.59 -0.17
N VAL A 82 -18.41 -7.17 0.12
CA VAL A 82 -19.32 -6.58 -0.85
C VAL A 82 -19.53 -5.11 -0.52
N PHE A 83 -19.27 -4.25 -1.49
CA PHE A 83 -19.69 -2.86 -1.45
C PHE A 83 -21.09 -2.78 -2.04
N ALA A 84 -22.13 -2.69 -1.22
CA ALA A 84 -23.52 -2.78 -1.65
C ALA A 84 -24.13 -1.39 -1.90
N PRO A 85 -24.44 -1.01 -3.14
CA PRO A 85 -25.15 0.23 -3.45
C PRO A 85 -26.63 0.10 -3.09
N THR A 86 -27.15 1.10 -2.37
CA THR A 86 -28.58 1.20 -2.06
C THR A 86 -29.41 1.56 -3.30
N ASP A 87 -30.73 1.42 -3.21
CA ASP A 87 -31.62 1.87 -4.28
C ASP A 87 -31.49 3.38 -4.55
N ASP A 88 -31.19 4.18 -3.52
CA ASP A 88 -30.87 5.61 -3.67
C ASP A 88 -29.55 5.83 -4.42
N ALA A 89 -28.55 4.96 -4.22
CA ALA A 89 -27.30 4.99 -4.97
C ALA A 89 -27.52 4.78 -6.48
N PHE A 90 -28.43 3.86 -6.86
CA PHE A 90 -28.81 3.68 -8.26
C PHE A 90 -29.57 4.90 -8.81
N ARG A 91 -30.44 5.53 -8.03
CA ARG A 91 -31.20 6.73 -8.45
C ARG A 91 -30.32 7.95 -8.72
N LYS A 92 -29.08 7.97 -8.23
CA LYS A 92 -28.10 9.03 -8.57
C LYS A 92 -27.55 8.91 -9.99
N LEU A 93 -27.63 7.72 -10.60
CA LEU A 93 -27.28 7.55 -12.01
C LEU A 93 -28.43 8.08 -12.89
N PRO A 94 -28.14 8.55 -14.12
CA PRO A 94 -29.19 8.90 -15.08
C PRO A 94 -30.14 7.72 -15.31
N GLU A 95 -31.44 7.98 -15.35
CA GLU A 95 -32.47 6.93 -15.49
C GLU A 95 -32.29 6.10 -16.78
N SER A 96 -31.83 6.74 -17.86
CA SER A 96 -31.45 6.06 -19.10
C SER A 96 -30.31 5.07 -18.90
N THR A 97 -29.32 5.42 -18.08
CA THR A 97 -28.19 4.54 -17.74
C THR A 97 -28.70 3.35 -16.95
N VAL A 98 -29.45 3.56 -15.87
CA VAL A 98 -29.99 2.46 -15.04
C VAL A 98 -30.84 1.52 -15.88
N SER A 99 -31.76 2.04 -16.70
CA SER A 99 -32.63 1.22 -17.54
C SER A 99 -31.82 0.42 -18.57
N SER A 100 -30.80 1.03 -19.16
CA SER A 100 -29.93 0.36 -20.12
C SER A 100 -29.15 -0.80 -19.51
N LEU A 101 -28.75 -0.71 -18.23
CA LEU A 101 -28.00 -1.77 -17.54
C LEU A 101 -28.74 -3.10 -17.45
N PHE A 102 -30.08 -3.10 -17.49
CA PHE A 102 -30.91 -4.31 -17.42
C PHE A 102 -31.37 -4.81 -18.79
N LEU A 103 -30.89 -4.23 -19.89
CA LEU A 103 -31.15 -4.73 -21.23
C LEU A 103 -30.25 -5.94 -21.53
N PRO A 104 -30.75 -6.98 -22.24
CA PRO A 104 -29.96 -8.18 -22.56
C PRO A 104 -28.64 -7.88 -23.27
N GLU A 105 -28.59 -6.81 -24.07
CA GLU A 105 -27.37 -6.40 -24.80
C GLU A 105 -26.26 -5.88 -23.86
N ASN A 106 -26.59 -5.56 -22.61
CA ASN A 106 -25.65 -5.05 -21.61
C ASN A 106 -25.35 -6.07 -20.49
N ASP A 107 -25.68 -7.36 -20.67
CA ASP A 107 -25.44 -8.41 -19.67
C ASP A 107 -23.97 -8.47 -19.23
N GLU A 108 -23.01 -8.36 -20.17
CA GLU A 108 -21.57 -8.34 -19.86
C GLU A 108 -21.19 -7.11 -19.02
N ARG A 109 -21.68 -5.93 -19.41
CA ARG A 109 -21.45 -4.68 -18.66
C ARG A 109 -22.02 -4.76 -17.25
N LEU A 110 -23.21 -5.35 -17.09
CA LEU A 110 -23.84 -5.54 -15.79
C LEU A 110 -23.04 -6.51 -14.93
N GLU A 111 -22.56 -7.61 -15.53
CA GLU A 111 -21.67 -8.57 -14.87
C GLU A 111 -20.38 -7.89 -14.36
N ASP A 112 -19.74 -7.06 -15.18
CA ASP A 112 -18.52 -6.34 -14.82
C ASP A 112 -18.76 -5.37 -13.67
N ILE A 113 -19.84 -4.60 -13.71
CA ILE A 113 -20.23 -3.71 -12.61
C ILE A 113 -20.46 -4.51 -11.33
N ILE A 114 -21.17 -5.63 -11.37
CA ILE A 114 -21.42 -6.46 -10.18
C ILE A 114 -20.12 -7.04 -9.63
N LYS A 115 -19.24 -7.58 -10.47
CA LYS A 115 -17.93 -8.08 -10.07
C LYS A 115 -17.05 -6.99 -9.45
N HIS A 116 -17.20 -5.75 -9.90
CA HIS A 116 -16.43 -4.63 -9.37
C HIS A 116 -16.80 -4.26 -7.93
N HIS A 117 -18.03 -4.57 -7.50
CA HIS A 117 -18.48 -4.36 -6.12
C HIS A 117 -18.09 -5.49 -5.14
N ILE A 118 -17.43 -6.55 -5.61
CA ILE A 118 -17.08 -7.73 -4.79
C ILE A 118 -15.57 -7.87 -4.74
N THR A 119 -15.03 -8.28 -3.59
CA THR A 119 -13.61 -8.61 -3.44
C THR A 119 -13.43 -9.99 -2.82
N ALA A 120 -12.37 -10.70 -3.22
CA ALA A 120 -12.11 -12.09 -2.83
C ALA A 120 -11.34 -12.22 -1.50
N SER A 121 -11.77 -11.48 -0.46
CA SER A 121 -11.27 -11.55 0.93
C SER A 121 -12.16 -10.72 1.86
N VAL A 122 -11.97 -10.86 3.18
CA VAL A 122 -12.64 -10.01 4.17
C VAL A 122 -11.80 -8.77 4.48
N PHE A 123 -12.37 -7.63 4.19
CA PHE A 123 -11.81 -6.32 4.40
C PHE A 123 -12.70 -5.53 5.36
N SER A 124 -12.20 -5.25 6.57
CA SER A 124 -12.97 -4.52 7.59
C SER A 124 -12.55 -3.05 7.68
N ALA A 125 -13.50 -2.15 7.88
CA ALA A 125 -13.25 -0.73 8.13
C ALA A 125 -12.69 -0.48 9.54
N SER A 126 -13.04 -1.35 10.49
CA SER A 126 -12.62 -1.33 11.89
C SER A 126 -11.63 -2.45 12.20
N PRO A 127 -10.78 -2.32 13.23
CA PRO A 127 -9.92 -3.43 13.69
C PRO A 127 -10.75 -4.68 13.98
N SER A 128 -10.50 -5.75 13.22
CA SER A 128 -11.24 -7.00 13.32
C SER A 128 -10.27 -8.17 13.25
N TYR A 129 -10.47 -9.19 14.09
CA TYR A 129 -9.61 -10.36 14.10
C TYR A 129 -9.93 -11.26 12.90
N GLY A 130 -8.92 -11.63 12.12
CA GLY A 130 -9.07 -12.49 10.93
C GLY A 130 -9.45 -11.77 9.64
N ALA A 131 -9.74 -10.46 9.69
CA ALA A 131 -9.97 -9.64 8.51
C ALA A 131 -8.76 -8.73 8.24
N SER A 132 -8.52 -8.45 6.96
CA SER A 132 -7.58 -7.39 6.57
C SER A 132 -8.23 -6.04 6.82
N ARG A 133 -7.52 -5.12 7.45
CA ARG A 133 -8.07 -3.81 7.77
C ARG A 133 -7.91 -2.86 6.58
N LEU A 134 -9.00 -2.26 6.13
CA LEU A 134 -9.02 -1.21 5.12
C LEU A 134 -8.39 0.09 5.65
N GLY A 135 -7.71 0.82 4.77
CA GLY A 135 -7.04 2.08 5.11
C GLY A 135 -5.77 1.90 5.96
N VAL A 136 -5.11 0.74 5.85
CA VAL A 136 -3.77 0.47 6.40
C VAL A 136 -2.79 0.33 5.23
N ALA A 137 -1.56 0.83 5.42
CA ALA A 137 -0.47 0.72 4.44
C ALA A 137 -0.39 -0.69 3.84
N ASP A 138 -0.17 -0.75 2.53
CA ASP A 138 -0.05 -1.99 1.75
C ASP A 138 -1.32 -2.86 1.64
N VAL A 139 -2.48 -2.38 2.12
CA VAL A 139 -3.76 -3.06 1.96
C VAL A 139 -4.64 -2.32 0.94
N THR A 140 -4.61 -2.80 -0.30
CA THR A 140 -5.50 -2.31 -1.37
C THR A 140 -6.35 -3.47 -1.90
N PRO A 141 -7.67 -3.48 -1.68
CA PRO A 141 -8.54 -4.53 -2.18
C PRO A 141 -8.57 -4.56 -3.71
N VAL A 142 -8.66 -5.77 -4.28
CA VAL A 142 -8.90 -5.98 -5.71
C VAL A 142 -10.30 -6.55 -5.88
N SER A 143 -11.09 -5.93 -6.74
CA SER A 143 -12.41 -6.42 -7.09
C SER A 143 -12.34 -7.72 -7.89
N ALA A 144 -13.43 -8.48 -7.93
CA ALA A 144 -13.55 -9.68 -8.75
C ALA A 144 -13.50 -9.36 -10.26
N PHE A 145 -13.70 -8.10 -10.64
CA PHE A 145 -13.47 -7.59 -11.99
C PHE A 145 -11.97 -7.46 -12.32
N GLY A 146 -11.10 -7.40 -11.31
CA GLY A 146 -9.64 -7.32 -11.47
C GLY A 146 -9.06 -5.90 -11.32
N GLN A 147 -9.91 -4.90 -11.12
CA GLN A 147 -9.51 -3.53 -10.78
C GLN A 147 -9.37 -3.35 -9.27
N GLN A 148 -8.35 -2.60 -8.83
CA GLN A 148 -8.18 -2.27 -7.42
C GLN A 148 -9.22 -1.24 -7.00
N LEU A 149 -9.76 -1.36 -5.79
CA LEU A 149 -10.68 -0.40 -5.20
C LEU A 149 -9.91 0.49 -4.22
N ASN A 150 -9.99 1.80 -4.38
CA ASN A 150 -9.29 2.77 -3.55
C ASN A 150 -10.10 3.09 -2.28
N TYR A 151 -9.65 2.61 -1.12
CA TYR A 151 -10.30 2.91 0.14
C TYR A 151 -9.63 4.06 0.91
N ARG A 152 -10.42 5.08 1.26
CA ARG A 152 -10.04 6.20 2.16
C ARG A 152 -10.69 6.07 3.52
N LYS A 153 -9.93 6.39 4.57
CA LYS A 153 -10.47 6.76 5.87
C LYS A 153 -9.93 8.14 6.30
N LYS A 154 -10.80 9.15 6.34
CA LYS A 154 -10.48 10.50 6.86
C LYS A 154 -11.39 10.81 8.05
N GLY A 155 -10.85 10.65 9.26
CA GLY A 155 -11.66 10.69 10.48
C GLY A 155 -12.72 9.58 10.46
N ASP A 156 -13.99 9.97 10.59
CA ASP A 156 -15.14 9.05 10.51
C ASP A 156 -15.67 8.88 9.08
N SER A 157 -15.16 9.64 8.11
CA SER A 157 -15.57 9.50 6.71
C SER A 157 -14.82 8.33 6.06
N LEU A 158 -15.58 7.34 5.59
CA LEU A 158 -15.10 6.20 4.84
C LEU A 158 -15.50 6.36 3.38
N THR A 159 -14.56 6.14 2.45
CA THR A 159 -14.90 6.12 1.02
C THR A 159 -14.21 4.96 0.30
N VAL A 160 -14.82 4.48 -0.78
CA VAL A 160 -14.23 3.56 -1.76
C VAL A 160 -14.36 4.19 -3.14
N ASP A 161 -13.28 4.34 -3.91
CA ASP A 161 -13.23 5.05 -5.20
C ASP A 161 -13.94 6.41 -5.17
N ARG A 162 -13.67 7.19 -4.11
CA ARG A 162 -14.29 8.49 -3.81
C ARG A 162 -15.81 8.44 -3.53
N ILE A 163 -16.41 7.26 -3.48
CA ILE A 163 -17.80 7.02 -3.10
C ILE A 163 -17.88 6.79 -1.59
N ARG A 164 -18.80 7.50 -0.93
CA ARG A 164 -19.00 7.37 0.51
C ARG A 164 -19.56 5.99 0.89
N ILE A 165 -18.97 5.41 1.94
CA ILE A 165 -19.50 4.25 2.64
C ILE A 165 -20.36 4.78 3.80
N SER A 166 -21.67 4.55 3.74
CA SER A 166 -22.63 5.06 4.73
C SER A 166 -22.70 4.19 5.99
N GLU A 167 -22.50 2.88 5.82
CA GLU A 167 -22.53 1.88 6.88
C GLU A 167 -21.49 0.80 6.52
N ALA A 168 -20.69 0.38 7.50
CA ALA A 168 -19.56 -0.53 7.27
C ALA A 168 -19.59 -1.70 8.25
N ASP A 169 -18.87 -2.76 7.92
CA ASP A 169 -18.65 -3.93 8.76
C ASP A 169 -19.94 -4.71 9.12
N ILE A 170 -20.92 -4.78 8.21
CA ILE A 170 -22.14 -5.58 8.42
C ILE A 170 -21.78 -7.08 8.26
N PRO A 171 -21.93 -7.91 9.30
CA PRO A 171 -21.48 -9.30 9.27
C PRO A 171 -22.48 -10.23 8.56
N THR A 172 -21.94 -11.17 7.80
CA THR A 172 -22.70 -12.25 7.13
C THR A 172 -22.01 -13.60 7.33
N ALA A 173 -22.66 -14.70 6.95
CA ALA A 173 -22.09 -16.04 7.11
C ALA A 173 -20.79 -16.25 6.29
N ASN A 174 -20.62 -15.53 5.18
CA ASN A 174 -19.50 -15.70 4.24
C ASN A 174 -18.80 -14.37 3.87
N GLY A 175 -18.82 -13.37 4.76
CA GLY A 175 -18.14 -12.11 4.51
C GLY A 175 -18.68 -10.89 5.26
N LEU A 176 -18.33 -9.71 4.73
CA LEU A 176 -18.80 -8.41 5.20
C LEU A 176 -19.50 -7.61 4.09
N ILE A 177 -20.48 -6.80 4.47
CA ILE A 177 -21.12 -5.80 3.61
C ILE A 177 -20.72 -4.40 4.08
N HIS A 178 -20.29 -3.57 3.13
CA HIS A 178 -20.16 -2.12 3.28
C HIS A 178 -21.19 -1.45 2.38
N VAL A 179 -22.08 -0.64 2.94
CA VAL A 179 -23.12 0.06 2.21
C VAL A 179 -22.52 1.31 1.57
N VAL A 180 -22.69 1.46 0.26
CA VAL A 180 -22.17 2.60 -0.50
C VAL A 180 -23.29 3.48 -1.04
N ASP A 181 -23.00 4.78 -1.08
CA ASP A 181 -23.96 5.81 -1.47
C ASP A 181 -24.09 6.02 -2.99
N SER A 182 -23.22 5.41 -3.80
CA SER A 182 -23.26 5.44 -5.27
C SER A 182 -22.82 4.10 -5.84
N VAL A 183 -23.21 3.78 -7.07
CA VAL A 183 -22.72 2.60 -7.80
C VAL A 183 -21.25 2.82 -8.20
N ILE A 184 -20.38 1.87 -7.86
CA ILE A 184 -18.97 1.86 -8.24
C ILE A 184 -18.87 1.31 -9.67
N LEU A 185 -18.54 2.19 -10.62
CA LEU A 185 -18.38 1.80 -12.02
C LEU A 185 -16.90 1.48 -12.30
N PRO A 186 -16.60 0.35 -12.99
CA PRO A 186 -15.24 0.09 -13.46
C PRO A 186 -14.72 1.24 -14.32
N SER A 187 -13.45 1.57 -14.19
CA SER A 187 -12.84 2.56 -15.09
C SER A 187 -12.59 1.93 -16.46
N GLU A 188 -13.10 2.57 -17.51
CA GLU A 188 -12.91 2.13 -18.90
C GLU A 188 -11.73 2.87 -19.58
N LEU A 189 -11.24 3.96 -19.00
CA LEU A 189 -10.20 4.80 -19.59
C LEU A 189 -8.81 4.36 -19.16
N SER A 190 -7.86 4.39 -20.09
CA SER A 190 -6.43 4.26 -19.79
C SER A 190 -5.90 5.52 -19.13
N THR A 191 -4.75 5.39 -18.46
CA THR A 191 -4.02 6.52 -17.90
C THR A 191 -3.70 7.57 -18.98
N LEU A 192 -3.31 7.14 -20.19
CA LEU A 192 -3.07 8.04 -21.31
C LEU A 192 -4.33 8.79 -21.74
N GLU A 193 -5.46 8.10 -21.89
CA GLU A 193 -6.73 8.76 -22.27
C GLU A 193 -7.22 9.76 -21.23
N ILE A 194 -7.00 9.49 -19.94
CA ILE A 194 -7.28 10.47 -18.88
C ILE A 194 -6.44 11.73 -19.08
N LEU A 195 -5.14 11.59 -19.36
CA LEU A 195 -4.26 12.73 -19.62
C LEU A 195 -4.66 13.50 -20.89
N GLU A 196 -5.02 12.80 -21.97
CA GLU A 196 -5.41 13.41 -23.25
C GLU A 196 -6.74 14.19 -23.15
N ARG A 197 -7.68 13.70 -22.34
CA ARG A 197 -8.99 14.34 -22.14
C ARG A 197 -8.93 15.53 -21.18
N ASP A 198 -7.93 15.60 -20.30
CA ASP A 198 -7.79 16.68 -19.34
C ASP A 198 -7.08 17.90 -19.97
N PRO A 199 -7.76 19.06 -20.12
CA PRO A 199 -7.17 20.26 -20.71
C PRO A 199 -5.98 20.81 -19.90
N ARG A 200 -5.84 20.45 -18.62
CA ARG A 200 -4.73 20.84 -17.75
C ARG A 200 -3.43 20.11 -18.06
N MET A 201 -3.46 19.05 -18.89
CA MET A 201 -2.32 18.14 -19.13
C MET A 201 -1.72 18.24 -20.55
N LYS A 202 -2.15 19.21 -21.35
CA LYS A 202 -1.70 19.39 -22.76
C LYS A 202 -0.18 19.43 -22.92
N ASN A 203 0.51 20.16 -22.04
CA ASN A 203 1.98 20.26 -22.07
C ASN A 203 2.64 18.91 -21.77
N LEU A 204 2.12 18.16 -20.78
CA LEU A 204 2.61 16.82 -20.44
C LEU A 204 2.39 15.85 -21.61
N VAL A 205 1.20 15.83 -22.23
CA VAL A 205 0.90 14.97 -23.38
C VAL A 205 1.84 15.24 -24.54
N LYS A 206 2.10 16.52 -24.87
CA LYS A 206 3.08 16.91 -25.89
C LYS A 206 4.48 16.35 -25.62
N LEU A 207 4.92 16.36 -24.36
CA LEU A 207 6.23 15.82 -23.97
C LEU A 207 6.27 14.28 -23.97
N LEU A 208 5.17 13.61 -23.61
CA LEU A 208 5.02 12.16 -23.71
C LEU A 208 5.11 11.69 -25.17
N GLU A 209 4.49 12.40 -26.10
CA GLU A 209 4.60 12.15 -27.54
C GLU A 209 6.03 12.37 -28.05
N ALA A 210 6.67 13.47 -27.67
CA ALA A 210 8.04 13.78 -28.09
C ALA A 210 9.08 12.78 -27.57
N SER A 211 8.87 12.25 -26.35
CA SER A 211 9.74 11.22 -25.76
C SER A 211 9.42 9.80 -26.27
N GLY A 212 8.21 9.57 -26.76
CA GLY A 212 7.68 8.25 -27.14
C GLY A 212 7.26 7.39 -25.93
N LEU A 213 7.09 8.00 -24.76
CA LEU A 213 6.58 7.33 -23.54
C LEU A 213 5.08 7.05 -23.60
N ASN A 214 4.34 7.72 -24.50
CA ASN A 214 2.92 7.46 -24.73
C ASN A 214 2.65 5.99 -25.08
N LEU A 215 3.52 5.34 -25.86
CA LEU A 215 3.40 3.91 -26.19
C LEU A 215 3.51 3.04 -24.93
N ALA A 216 4.47 3.34 -24.05
CA ALA A 216 4.64 2.59 -22.80
C ALA A 216 3.47 2.78 -21.84
N LEU A 217 2.83 3.96 -21.82
CA LEU A 217 1.65 4.24 -21.01
C LEU A 217 0.36 3.66 -21.61
N ALA A 218 0.34 3.37 -22.90
CA ALA A 218 -0.77 2.71 -23.58
C ALA A 218 -0.78 1.19 -23.33
N ASP A 219 0.34 0.61 -22.88
CA ASP A 219 0.42 -0.81 -22.54
C ASP A 219 -0.47 -1.17 -21.33
N SER A 220 -0.78 -2.46 -21.17
CA SER A 220 -1.59 -2.97 -20.06
C SER A 220 -0.87 -2.99 -18.71
N SER A 221 0.36 -2.48 -18.65
CA SER A 221 1.14 -2.37 -17.41
C SER A 221 0.49 -1.37 -16.47
N LYS A 222 0.44 -1.72 -15.18
CA LYS A 222 -0.15 -0.84 -14.16
C LYS A 222 0.85 0.25 -13.77
N TYR A 223 0.46 1.52 -13.89
CA TYR A 223 1.30 2.67 -13.51
C TYR A 223 0.61 3.59 -12.51
N THR A 224 1.42 4.34 -11.75
CA THR A 224 0.98 5.51 -11.00
C THR A 224 1.70 6.72 -11.57
N ILE A 225 0.95 7.63 -12.18
CA ILE A 225 1.46 8.81 -12.87
C ILE A 225 1.20 10.04 -12.01
N PHE A 226 2.24 10.83 -11.74
CA PHE A 226 2.14 12.16 -11.15
C PHE A 226 2.20 13.19 -12.26
N ALA A 227 1.05 13.67 -12.71
CA ALA A 227 0.89 14.50 -13.89
C ALA A 227 0.95 16.00 -13.55
N PRO A 228 2.04 16.73 -13.93
CA PRO A 228 2.12 18.16 -13.68
C PRO A 228 1.17 18.92 -14.59
N THR A 229 0.43 19.86 -14.00
CA THR A 229 -0.41 20.82 -14.72
C THR A 229 0.37 21.63 -15.75
N ASN A 230 -0.30 22.22 -16.75
CA ASN A 230 0.33 23.06 -17.77
C ASN A 230 1.19 24.18 -17.14
N GLU A 231 0.70 24.78 -16.05
CA GLU A 231 1.37 25.85 -15.30
C GLU A 231 2.68 25.38 -14.65
N ALA A 232 2.76 24.12 -14.22
CA ALA A 232 3.95 23.54 -13.61
C ALA A 232 5.17 23.61 -14.55
N TRP A 233 4.94 23.51 -15.85
CA TRP A 233 5.97 23.50 -16.89
C TRP A 233 6.48 24.89 -17.28
N ASN A 234 5.86 25.97 -16.80
CA ASN A 234 6.26 27.34 -17.10
C ASN A 234 7.47 27.81 -16.28
N SER A 235 7.99 26.98 -15.38
CA SER A 235 9.18 27.29 -14.58
C SER A 235 10.46 26.83 -15.28
N GLU A 236 11.55 27.59 -15.13
CA GLU A 236 12.90 27.12 -15.51
C GLU A 236 13.29 25.92 -14.62
N PRO A 237 13.98 24.89 -15.16
CA PRO A 237 14.56 24.78 -16.50
C PRO A 237 13.61 24.24 -17.58
N TYR A 238 12.34 23.99 -17.26
CA TYR A 238 11.43 23.17 -18.08
C TYR A 238 10.81 23.94 -19.25
N GLN A 239 10.67 25.26 -19.13
CA GLN A 239 10.12 26.11 -20.19
C GLN A 239 10.86 25.92 -21.52
N SER A 240 12.19 25.85 -21.48
CA SER A 240 13.04 25.62 -22.67
C SER A 240 12.77 24.29 -23.38
N LEU A 241 12.34 23.25 -22.64
CA LEU A 241 12.02 21.93 -23.17
C LEU A 241 10.68 21.91 -23.91
N LEU A 242 9.73 22.76 -23.52
CA LEU A 242 8.44 22.91 -24.21
C LEU A 242 8.56 23.62 -25.56
N GLU A 243 9.49 24.57 -25.65
CA GLU A 243 9.72 25.40 -26.84
C GLU A 243 10.39 24.59 -27.97
N ASN A 244 11.32 23.69 -27.64
CA ASN A 244 12.00 22.84 -28.64
C ASN A 244 12.11 21.37 -28.20
N PRO A 245 11.02 20.58 -28.28
CA PRO A 245 11.04 19.15 -28.03
C PRO A 245 11.67 18.41 -29.23
N SER A 246 12.97 18.62 -29.43
CA SER A 246 13.75 18.00 -30.50
C SER A 246 14.18 16.57 -30.14
N ARG A 247 14.67 15.80 -31.14
CA ARG A 247 15.30 14.49 -30.89
C ARG A 247 16.49 14.56 -29.92
N GLN A 248 17.22 15.68 -29.87
CA GLN A 248 18.36 15.86 -28.97
C GLN A 248 17.92 16.04 -27.52
N SER A 249 16.72 16.60 -27.29
CA SER A 249 16.13 16.79 -25.96
C SER A 249 15.36 15.55 -25.47
N ARG A 250 15.21 14.51 -26.31
CA ARG A 250 14.39 13.33 -26.03
C ARG A 250 14.80 12.61 -24.76
N GLU A 251 16.10 12.42 -24.55
CA GLU A 251 16.64 11.75 -23.36
C GLU A 251 16.42 12.59 -22.09
N ALA A 252 16.57 13.92 -22.18
CA ALA A 252 16.31 14.82 -21.07
C ALA A 252 14.81 14.84 -20.70
N ILE A 253 13.93 14.91 -21.70
CA ILE A 253 12.47 14.83 -21.50
C ILE A 253 12.10 13.48 -20.89
N PHE A 254 12.64 12.39 -21.42
CA PHE A 254 12.43 11.05 -20.85
C PHE A 254 12.87 10.99 -19.39
N ALA A 255 14.06 11.49 -19.04
CA ALA A 255 14.57 11.45 -17.68
C ALA A 255 13.67 12.21 -16.69
N ILE A 256 13.12 13.36 -17.10
CA ILE A 256 12.17 14.13 -16.29
C ILE A 256 10.86 13.37 -16.14
N LEU A 257 10.26 12.92 -17.23
CA LEU A 257 8.98 12.20 -17.22
C LEU A 257 9.08 10.86 -16.46
N ALA A 258 10.22 10.17 -16.54
CA ALA A 258 10.48 8.93 -15.85
C ALA A 258 10.45 9.06 -14.32
N ARG A 259 10.63 10.27 -13.77
CA ARG A 259 10.51 10.53 -12.32
C ARG A 259 9.06 10.70 -11.87
N HIS A 260 8.17 10.97 -12.81
CA HIS A 260 6.75 11.18 -12.58
C HIS A 260 5.94 9.88 -12.67
N VAL A 261 6.58 8.75 -12.96
CA VAL A 261 5.91 7.46 -13.13
C VAL A 261 6.52 6.44 -12.19
N ILE A 262 5.65 5.75 -11.44
CA ILE A 262 6.00 4.61 -10.58
C ILE A 262 5.32 3.37 -11.16
N THR A 263 5.99 2.21 -11.10
CA THR A 263 5.40 0.93 -11.48
C THR A 263 4.40 0.43 -10.44
N GLY A 264 3.31 -0.15 -10.90
CA GLY A 264 2.19 -0.56 -10.06
C GLY A 264 1.19 0.58 -9.82
N LYS A 265 0.05 0.20 -9.25
CA LYS A 265 -1.02 1.11 -8.89
C LYS A 265 -0.93 1.39 -7.38
N HIS A 266 -0.56 2.62 -7.04
CA HIS A 266 -0.32 3.10 -5.68
C HIS A 266 -1.28 4.22 -5.36
N VAL A 267 -2.07 4.01 -4.32
CA VAL A 267 -3.04 4.98 -3.83
C VAL A 267 -2.32 6.01 -2.98
N SER A 268 -2.55 7.29 -3.27
CA SER A 268 -1.88 8.43 -2.62
C SER A 268 -2.16 8.51 -1.12
N GLU A 269 -3.33 8.03 -0.71
CA GLU A 269 -3.83 8.09 0.66
C GLU A 269 -3.39 6.93 1.53
N ASN A 270 -2.96 5.85 0.89
CA ASN A 270 -2.40 4.69 1.54
C ASN A 270 -0.94 4.52 1.09
N PRO A 271 -0.10 5.54 1.35
CA PRO A 271 1.23 5.57 0.80
C PRO A 271 1.99 4.35 1.31
N ILE A 272 2.48 3.57 0.35
CA ILE A 272 3.44 2.53 0.65
C ILE A 272 4.67 3.22 1.27
N PRO A 273 5.27 2.65 2.33
CA PRO A 273 6.47 3.22 2.95
C PRO A 273 7.55 3.57 1.93
N TYR A 274 8.27 4.66 2.20
CA TYR A 274 9.30 5.29 1.37
C TYR A 274 10.30 4.31 0.71
N GLU A 275 10.60 3.18 1.35
CA GLU A 275 11.59 2.20 0.87
C GLU A 275 11.12 1.35 -0.33
N LYS A 276 9.81 1.34 -0.61
CA LYS A 276 9.20 0.44 -1.59
C LYS A 276 8.79 1.14 -2.88
N LEU A 277 8.68 2.47 -2.89
CA LEU A 277 8.27 3.21 -4.08
C LEU A 277 9.49 3.70 -4.86
N ARG A 278 9.56 3.29 -6.13
CA ARG A 278 10.60 3.72 -7.07
C ARG A 278 9.98 4.22 -8.35
N THR A 279 10.47 5.35 -8.82
CA THR A 279 10.19 5.84 -10.16
C THR A 279 10.70 4.85 -11.20
N ILE A 280 10.20 4.91 -12.44
CA ILE A 280 10.74 4.11 -13.56
C ILE A 280 12.18 4.53 -13.91
N HIS A 281 12.60 5.71 -13.48
CA HIS A 281 14.01 6.15 -13.48
C HIS A 281 14.88 5.43 -12.42
N GLY A 282 14.28 4.62 -11.53
CA GLY A 282 14.96 3.87 -10.46
C GLY A 282 15.19 4.65 -9.16
N ALA A 283 14.95 5.97 -9.18
CA ALA A 283 15.08 6.83 -8.01
C ALA A 283 13.95 6.58 -7.00
N PRO A 284 14.24 6.57 -5.68
CA PRO A 284 13.21 6.50 -4.66
C PRO A 284 12.34 7.76 -4.70
N ILE A 285 11.07 7.60 -4.37
CA ILE A 285 10.11 8.70 -4.33
C ILE A 285 9.17 8.49 -3.17
N TYR A 286 8.86 9.55 -2.43
CA TYR A 286 8.08 9.45 -1.21
C TYR A 286 6.76 10.20 -1.31
N LEU A 287 5.69 9.50 -0.96
CA LEU A 287 4.39 10.09 -0.66
C LEU A 287 4.37 10.46 0.82
N THR A 288 4.12 11.71 1.14
CA THR A 288 3.89 12.18 2.51
C THR A 288 2.47 12.69 2.65
N VAL A 289 1.88 12.49 3.82
CA VAL A 289 0.58 13.07 4.16
C VAL A 289 0.84 14.01 5.33
N ASP A 290 0.71 15.31 5.09
CA ASP A 290 0.88 16.34 6.11
C ASP A 290 -0.38 17.21 6.19
N GLU A 291 -0.90 17.41 7.40
CA GLU A 291 -2.16 18.14 7.65
C GLU A 291 -3.36 17.74 6.75
N GLY A 292 -3.38 16.49 6.27
CA GLY A 292 -4.42 15.97 5.38
C GLY A 292 -4.27 16.38 3.91
N LYS A 293 -3.14 16.99 3.53
CA LYS A 293 -2.67 17.15 2.15
C LYS A 293 -1.68 16.03 1.84
N THR A 294 -1.86 15.38 0.69
CA THR A 294 -0.89 14.42 0.20
C THR A 294 0.11 15.14 -0.70
N ASN A 295 1.40 14.94 -0.42
CA ASN A 295 2.49 15.44 -1.22
C ASN A 295 3.29 14.26 -1.79
N ILE A 296 3.85 14.46 -2.98
CA ILE A 296 4.83 13.57 -3.58
C ILE A 296 6.14 14.34 -3.68
N GLN A 297 7.20 13.90 -3.00
CA GLN A 297 8.49 14.60 -3.04
C GLN A 297 8.43 16.11 -2.71
N ASN A 298 7.61 16.50 -1.71
CA ASN A 298 7.28 17.91 -1.36
C ASN A 298 6.53 18.71 -2.45
N VAL A 299 6.03 18.04 -3.49
CA VAL A 299 5.11 18.60 -4.48
C VAL A 299 3.68 18.28 -4.05
N GLU A 300 2.77 19.26 -4.11
CA GLU A 300 1.39 19.07 -3.69
C GLU A 300 0.62 18.29 -4.75
N ILE A 301 -0.11 17.25 -4.31
CA ILE A 301 -1.08 16.55 -5.16
C ILE A 301 -2.39 17.34 -5.09
N ILE A 302 -2.70 18.08 -6.17
CA ILE A 302 -3.91 18.89 -6.32
C ILE A 302 -5.15 17.99 -6.38
N GLU A 303 -5.05 16.91 -7.16
CA GLU A 303 -6.15 15.96 -7.35
C GLU A 303 -5.57 14.56 -7.39
N ALA A 304 -5.89 13.76 -6.38
CA ALA A 304 -5.34 12.43 -6.21
C ALA A 304 -6.26 11.35 -6.77
N ASP A 305 -5.64 10.25 -7.16
CA ASP A 305 -6.24 8.94 -7.41
C ASP A 305 -7.33 8.95 -8.51
N LEU A 306 -7.04 9.58 -9.64
CA LEU A 306 -7.84 9.43 -10.86
C LEU A 306 -7.66 8.01 -11.41
N GLU A 307 -8.72 7.23 -11.27
CA GLU A 307 -8.75 5.81 -11.59
C GLU A 307 -8.74 5.53 -13.10
N ALA A 308 -7.78 4.72 -13.55
CA ALA A 308 -7.68 4.20 -14.91
C ALA A 308 -7.64 2.66 -14.90
N PHE A 309 -8.04 2.00 -15.99
CA PHE A 309 -7.98 0.54 -16.03
C PHE A 309 -6.54 -0.01 -15.91
N ASN A 310 -5.55 0.74 -16.41
CA ASN A 310 -4.12 0.41 -16.35
C ASN A 310 -3.34 1.28 -15.34
N GLY A 311 -3.99 1.89 -14.34
CA GLY A 311 -3.25 2.66 -13.34
C GLY A 311 -4.01 3.73 -12.58
N ILE A 312 -3.26 4.67 -12.03
CA ILE A 312 -3.76 5.87 -11.38
C ILE A 312 -3.04 7.09 -11.96
N VAL A 313 -3.78 8.20 -12.12
CA VAL A 313 -3.22 9.52 -12.38
C VAL A 313 -3.44 10.43 -11.16
N ASN A 314 -2.37 11.08 -10.71
CA ASN A 314 -2.35 12.08 -9.64
C ASN A 314 -1.94 13.42 -10.24
N VAL A 315 -2.78 14.44 -10.15
CA VAL A 315 -2.50 15.78 -10.65
C VAL A 315 -1.64 16.54 -9.65
N ILE A 316 -0.53 17.12 -10.11
CA ILE A 316 0.43 17.84 -9.26
C ILE A 316 0.66 19.28 -9.73
N ASP A 317 1.01 20.16 -8.79
CA ASP A 317 1.19 21.60 -9.03
C ASP A 317 2.55 21.98 -9.62
N LYS A 318 3.56 21.12 -9.46
CA LYS A 318 4.94 21.35 -9.92
C LYS A 318 5.53 20.11 -10.58
N VAL A 319 6.51 20.32 -11.45
CA VAL A 319 7.34 19.23 -11.97
C VAL A 319 8.22 18.71 -10.84
N ILE A 320 8.24 17.40 -10.64
CA ILE A 320 9.12 16.72 -9.68
C ILE A 320 10.56 16.95 -10.13
N ALA A 321 11.31 17.68 -9.31
CA ALA A 321 12.71 17.99 -9.56
C ALA A 321 13.58 16.72 -9.54
N ASP A 322 14.81 16.83 -10.03
CA ASP A 322 15.82 15.77 -9.88
C ASP A 322 15.86 15.26 -8.42
N PRO A 323 16.01 13.94 -8.18
CA PRO A 323 16.12 13.41 -6.84
C PRO A 323 17.50 13.82 -6.31
N MET A 324 17.57 15.02 -5.75
CA MET A 324 18.73 15.46 -5.00
C MET A 324 18.64 14.84 -3.61
N GLU A 325 19.34 13.72 -3.50
CA GLU A 325 19.63 12.98 -2.28
C GLU A 325 18.40 12.55 -1.47
N LEU A 326 18.61 11.53 -0.63
CA LEU A 326 17.63 11.18 0.40
C LEU A 326 17.30 12.45 1.20
N PRO A 327 16.08 12.61 1.74
CA PRO A 327 15.78 13.72 2.63
C PRO A 327 16.94 13.86 3.61
N GLU A 328 17.48 15.08 3.76
CA GLU A 328 18.66 15.40 4.59
C GLU A 328 18.57 14.91 6.05
N ASN A 329 17.46 14.27 6.44
CA ASN A 329 17.19 13.72 7.76
C ASN A 329 16.77 12.24 7.81
N ASP A 330 16.87 11.48 6.70
CA ASP A 330 16.76 10.00 6.74
C ASP A 330 18.11 9.29 6.59
N LEU A 331 19.16 10.03 6.94
CA LEU A 331 20.54 9.59 7.13
C LEU A 331 20.66 8.33 8.02
N THR A 332 19.71 8.03 8.91
CA THR A 332 19.92 7.04 9.98
C THR A 332 20.08 5.58 9.55
N ARG A 333 19.42 5.11 8.48
CA ARG A 333 19.57 3.69 8.04
C ARG A 333 20.85 3.48 7.23
N ILE A 334 21.17 4.41 6.32
CA ILE A 334 22.44 4.40 5.60
C ILE A 334 23.61 4.68 6.55
N ASP A 335 23.44 5.58 7.52
CA ASP A 335 24.42 5.80 8.57
C ASP A 335 24.57 4.57 9.45
N ALA A 336 23.50 3.84 9.77
CA ALA A 336 23.62 2.55 10.46
C ALA A 336 24.39 1.52 9.62
N ILE A 337 24.15 1.43 8.30
CA ILE A 337 24.90 0.56 7.38
C ILE A 337 26.37 0.97 7.33
N ARG A 338 26.67 2.26 7.10
CA ARG A 338 28.03 2.81 7.04
C ARG A 338 28.74 2.64 8.37
N PHE A 339 28.07 2.89 9.48
CA PHE A 339 28.59 2.68 10.83
C PHE A 339 28.94 1.20 11.07
N THR A 340 28.04 0.29 10.71
CA THR A 340 28.24 -1.16 10.86
C THR A 340 29.38 -1.66 9.97
N GLN A 341 29.44 -1.20 8.71
CA GLN A 341 30.53 -1.52 7.78
C GLN A 341 31.88 -0.98 8.27
N ALA A 342 31.93 0.28 8.74
CA ALA A 342 33.14 0.87 9.30
C ALA A 342 33.62 0.11 10.55
N ALA A 343 32.71 -0.25 11.46
CA ALA A 343 33.02 -1.07 12.62
C ALA A 343 33.57 -2.45 12.23
N LEU A 344 32.99 -3.10 11.22
CA LEU A 344 33.48 -4.39 10.71
C LEU A 344 34.89 -4.28 10.12
N VAL A 345 35.17 -3.22 9.35
CA VAL A 345 36.49 -2.98 8.74
C VAL A 345 37.55 -2.68 9.81
N ASP A 346 37.24 -1.82 10.77
CA ASP A 346 38.21 -1.43 11.80
C ASP A 346 38.44 -2.55 12.84
N GLY A 347 37.40 -3.27 13.22
CA GLY A 347 37.52 -4.45 14.07
C GLY A 347 38.29 -5.59 13.39
N ALA A 348 38.11 -5.80 12.08
CA ALA A 348 38.89 -6.78 11.32
C ALA A 348 40.40 -6.49 11.38
N LYS A 349 40.82 -5.22 11.28
CA LYS A 349 42.24 -4.84 11.42
C LYS A 349 42.82 -5.20 12.79
N LEU A 350 42.03 -5.15 13.85
CA LEU A 350 42.47 -5.55 15.21
C LEU A 350 42.56 -7.08 15.32
N TYR A 351 41.59 -7.78 14.75
CA TYR A 351 41.55 -9.24 14.71
C TYR A 351 42.75 -9.82 13.94
N ASP A 352 43.04 -9.29 12.74
CA ASP A 352 44.12 -9.78 11.87
C ASP A 352 45.51 -9.55 12.47
N LYS A 353 45.64 -8.58 13.37
CA LYS A 353 46.87 -8.32 14.15
C LYS A 353 47.00 -9.20 15.40
N GLY A 354 46.06 -10.13 15.62
CA GLY A 354 46.03 -10.99 16.81
C GLY A 354 45.63 -10.26 18.11
N ARG A 355 45.10 -9.03 18.03
CA ARG A 355 44.74 -8.19 19.18
C ARG A 355 43.30 -8.47 19.61
N TYR A 356 43.01 -9.71 19.96
CA TYR A 356 41.64 -10.21 20.14
C TYR A 356 40.85 -9.53 21.28
N ARG A 357 41.50 -9.25 22.41
CA ARG A 357 40.87 -8.53 23.53
C ARG A 357 40.41 -7.13 23.10
N GLU A 358 41.28 -6.38 22.43
CA GLU A 358 40.97 -5.03 21.95
C GLU A 358 39.91 -5.04 20.84
N CYS A 359 39.92 -6.07 19.99
CA CYS A 359 38.90 -6.28 18.97
C CYS A 359 37.51 -6.49 19.60
N PHE A 360 37.42 -7.33 20.64
CA PHE A 360 36.19 -7.56 21.38
C PHE A 360 35.68 -6.28 22.06
N GLU A 361 36.53 -5.58 22.81
CA GLU A 361 36.19 -4.32 23.48
C GLU A 361 35.72 -3.24 22.48
N PHE A 362 36.35 -3.20 21.30
CA PHE A 362 35.96 -2.32 20.20
C PHE A 362 34.54 -2.64 19.68
N PHE A 363 34.25 -3.90 19.36
CA PHE A 363 32.93 -4.29 18.87
C PHE A 363 31.84 -4.12 19.93
N ALA A 364 32.14 -4.41 21.20
CA ALA A 364 31.20 -4.19 22.30
C ALA A 364 30.80 -2.71 22.41
N ARG A 365 31.78 -1.80 22.43
CA ARG A 365 31.52 -0.35 22.48
C ARG A 365 30.73 0.13 21.26
N ARG A 366 31.12 -0.29 20.05
CA ARG A 366 30.41 0.05 18.81
C ARG A 366 28.98 -0.52 18.78
N GLY A 367 28.76 -1.69 19.38
CA GLY A 367 27.45 -2.30 19.51
C GLY A 367 26.51 -1.47 20.40
N TYR A 368 27.00 -0.98 21.53
CA TYR A 368 26.23 -0.05 22.38
C TYR A 368 25.92 1.26 21.65
N GLU A 369 26.90 1.86 20.97
CA GLU A 369 26.69 3.07 20.17
C GLU A 369 25.64 2.86 19.05
N LEU A 370 25.62 1.69 18.42
CA LEU A 370 24.64 1.34 17.39
C LEU A 370 23.23 1.23 17.96
N VAL A 371 23.06 0.54 19.09
CA VAL A 371 21.75 0.35 19.73
C VAL A 371 21.23 1.66 20.31
N ASP A 372 22.08 2.45 20.95
CA ASP A 372 21.73 3.76 21.50
C ASP A 372 21.27 4.73 20.40
N LYS A 373 21.99 4.77 19.28
CA LYS A 373 21.67 5.69 18.17
C LYS A 373 20.52 5.22 17.28
N TYR A 374 20.36 3.91 17.06
CA TYR A 374 19.48 3.38 16.01
C TYR A 374 18.43 2.34 16.49
N GLY A 375 18.49 1.89 17.75
CA GLY A 375 17.69 0.77 18.26
C GLY A 375 16.21 1.05 18.49
N SER A 376 15.80 2.31 18.66
CA SER A 376 14.38 2.69 18.88
C SER A 376 13.53 2.69 17.61
N ARG A 377 14.15 2.54 16.42
CA ARG A 377 13.50 2.69 15.11
C ARG A 377 13.12 1.36 14.43
N GLY A 378 13.29 0.22 15.12
CA GLY A 378 12.81 -1.08 14.63
C GLY A 378 13.61 -1.72 13.49
N TYR A 379 14.80 -1.20 13.16
CA TYR A 379 15.63 -1.68 12.04
C TYR A 379 16.25 -3.07 12.23
N PHE A 380 16.33 -3.56 13.48
CA PHE A 380 16.88 -4.87 13.83
C PHE A 380 16.24 -5.37 15.12
N LYS A 381 16.06 -6.69 15.26
CA LYS A 381 15.51 -7.28 16.49
C LYS A 381 16.51 -7.11 17.64
N THR A 382 16.02 -6.76 18.83
CA THR A 382 16.79 -6.38 20.05
C THR A 382 17.68 -7.48 20.66
N ASN A 383 17.83 -8.63 20.00
CA ASN A 383 18.68 -9.74 20.48
C ASN A 383 20.19 -9.42 20.45
N LEU A 384 20.61 -8.30 19.84
CA LEU A 384 22.00 -7.84 19.87
C LEU A 384 22.49 -7.57 21.31
N LEU A 385 21.61 -7.05 22.18
CA LEU A 385 21.93 -6.77 23.59
C LEU A 385 22.21 -8.06 24.37
N SER A 386 21.52 -9.17 24.07
CA SER A 386 21.75 -10.43 24.80
C SER A 386 23.08 -11.11 24.47
N THR A 387 23.60 -10.94 23.24
CA THR A 387 24.84 -11.61 22.80
C THR A 387 26.09 -10.80 23.15
N VAL A 388 26.01 -9.46 23.20
CA VAL A 388 27.16 -8.59 23.49
C VAL A 388 27.27 -8.21 24.99
N ALA A 389 26.18 -8.25 25.77
CA ALA A 389 26.15 -7.70 27.14
C ALA A 389 26.35 -8.68 28.31
N LEU A 390 26.53 -9.99 28.08
CA LEU A 390 26.73 -10.96 29.17
C LEU A 390 28.00 -11.83 29.00
N SER A 391 29.16 -11.19 28.95
CA SER A 391 30.44 -11.86 29.19
C SER A 391 31.21 -11.12 30.28
N ARG A 392 31.10 -11.59 31.53
CA ARG A 392 31.97 -11.18 32.65
C ARG A 392 33.16 -12.17 32.75
N ASP A 393 34.24 -11.87 32.02
CA ASP A 393 35.69 -12.14 32.28
C ASP A 393 36.21 -13.59 32.57
N PRO A 394 37.52 -13.95 32.42
CA PRO A 394 38.50 -13.80 31.32
C PRO A 394 39.30 -15.10 30.97
N VAL A 395 40.10 -15.05 29.88
CA VAL A 395 41.26 -15.93 29.55
C VAL A 395 40.97 -17.33 28.97
N ARG A 396 40.23 -17.36 27.85
CA ARG A 396 40.46 -18.20 26.66
C ARG A 396 39.51 -17.84 25.52
N GLU A 397 38.49 -17.04 25.82
CA GLU A 397 37.39 -16.71 24.92
C GLU A 397 37.54 -15.36 24.19
N PHE A 398 38.71 -14.71 24.13
CA PHE A 398 38.78 -13.42 23.42
C PHE A 398 38.73 -13.55 21.90
N ALA A 399 39.29 -14.63 21.33
CA ALA A 399 39.17 -14.89 19.90
C ALA A 399 37.74 -15.32 19.55
N ASP A 400 37.17 -16.23 20.34
CA ASP A 400 35.79 -16.72 20.16
C ASP A 400 34.78 -15.59 20.36
N ASN A 401 34.88 -14.80 21.44
CA ASN A 401 33.99 -13.65 21.67
C ASN A 401 34.17 -12.54 20.63
N ALA A 402 35.39 -12.31 20.11
CA ALA A 402 35.60 -11.37 19.01
C ALA A 402 35.03 -11.90 17.68
N TRP A 403 35.13 -13.20 17.44
CA TRP A 403 34.55 -13.88 16.29
C TRP A 403 33.02 -13.88 16.34
N ASP A 404 32.43 -14.18 17.49
CA ASP A 404 30.99 -14.13 17.75
C ASP A 404 30.47 -12.69 17.63
N SER A 405 31.18 -11.71 18.18
CA SER A 405 30.83 -10.29 18.02
C SER A 405 30.88 -9.84 16.56
N ARG A 406 31.93 -10.24 15.82
CA ARG A 406 32.05 -9.99 14.38
C ARG A 406 30.91 -10.63 13.60
N ASN A 407 30.50 -11.85 13.96
CA ASN A 407 29.41 -12.55 13.31
C ASN A 407 28.04 -11.99 13.68
N ALA A 408 27.85 -11.47 14.90
CA ALA A 408 26.66 -10.73 15.27
C ALA A 408 26.52 -9.45 14.44
N PHE A 409 27.61 -8.69 14.24
CA PHE A 409 27.62 -7.54 13.34
C PHE A 409 27.34 -7.93 11.88
N ARG A 410 27.85 -9.08 11.41
CA ARG A 410 27.53 -9.62 10.08
C ARG A 410 26.08 -10.08 9.97
N ALA A 411 25.51 -10.66 11.01
CA ALA A 411 24.12 -11.06 11.06
C ALA A 411 23.20 -9.84 11.05
N VAL A 412 23.52 -8.78 11.80
CA VAL A 412 22.81 -7.50 11.74
C VAL A 412 22.96 -6.86 10.37
N LEU A 413 24.17 -6.81 9.80
CA LEU A 413 24.38 -6.31 8.44
C LEU A 413 23.53 -7.11 7.45
N ARG A 414 23.52 -8.45 7.56
CA ARG A 414 22.67 -9.34 6.76
C ARG A 414 21.19 -9.19 7.05
N GLU A 415 20.73 -8.82 8.23
CA GLU A 415 19.31 -8.55 8.48
C GLU A 415 18.90 -7.20 7.87
N ILE A 416 19.81 -6.22 7.95
CA ILE A 416 19.65 -4.92 7.31
C ILE A 416 19.69 -5.08 5.77
N GLU A 417 20.51 -6.01 5.24
CA GLU A 417 20.69 -6.35 3.83
C GLU A 417 19.71 -7.45 3.30
N LEU A 418 19.19 -8.38 4.09
CA LEU A 418 18.21 -9.39 3.62
C LEU A 418 16.81 -8.78 3.51
N ASN A 419 16.54 -7.74 4.31
CA ASN A 419 15.45 -6.81 4.03
C ASN A 419 15.67 -5.99 2.74
N LYS A 420 16.85 -6.07 2.11
CA LYS A 420 17.18 -5.54 0.77
C LYS A 420 17.15 -6.65 -0.31
N ASP A 421 17.40 -7.92 0.02
CA ASP A 421 17.52 -9.03 -0.94
C ASP A 421 16.20 -9.74 -1.31
N SER A 422 15.06 -9.39 -0.71
CA SER A 422 13.73 -9.72 -1.30
C SER A 422 13.46 -8.96 -2.62
N LEU A 423 14.45 -8.19 -3.07
CA LEU A 423 14.48 -7.31 -4.24
C LEU A 423 15.58 -7.75 -5.25
N GLY A 424 16.30 -8.86 -5.00
CA GLY A 424 17.51 -9.25 -5.75
C GLY A 424 17.33 -10.30 -6.87
N ASP A 425 16.25 -11.08 -6.90
CA ASP A 425 16.14 -12.26 -7.80
C ASP A 425 15.68 -11.95 -9.25
N LEU A 426 15.80 -10.70 -9.73
CA LEU A 426 15.55 -10.36 -11.15
C LEU A 426 16.74 -9.71 -11.86
N LEU A 427 17.92 -9.69 -11.27
CA LEU A 427 19.13 -9.17 -11.92
C LEU A 427 20.33 -10.12 -11.74
N GLU A 428 20.21 -11.35 -12.23
CA GLU A 428 21.40 -12.03 -12.73
C GLU A 428 21.60 -11.65 -14.21
N VAL A 429 22.76 -11.06 -14.52
CA VAL A 429 23.74 -11.53 -15.51
C VAL A 429 24.65 -10.38 -16.01
N ASN A 430 25.96 -10.63 -15.95
CA ASN A 430 27.15 -9.92 -16.47
C ASN A 430 27.72 -8.80 -15.56
N GLY A 431 28.96 -8.82 -15.08
CA GLY A 431 30.12 -9.68 -15.34
C GLY A 431 31.38 -8.87 -15.09
N ASP A 432 31.92 -8.89 -13.85
CA ASP A 432 33.22 -8.29 -13.52
C ASP A 432 34.28 -9.40 -13.38
N PRO A 433 35.30 -9.46 -14.27
CA PRO A 433 36.35 -10.48 -14.22
C PRO A 433 37.34 -10.32 -13.05
N THR A 434 37.20 -9.34 -12.17
CA THR A 434 38.17 -9.06 -11.10
C THR A 434 37.74 -9.45 -9.69
N SER A 435 36.55 -10.04 -9.52
CA SER A 435 36.10 -10.56 -8.23
C SER A 435 36.84 -11.85 -7.85
N LYS A 436 37.87 -11.73 -7.01
CA LYS A 436 38.44 -12.84 -6.23
C LYS A 436 37.84 -12.86 -4.83
N ILE A 437 36.57 -13.24 -4.72
CA ILE A 437 36.01 -13.72 -3.45
C ILE A 437 35.34 -15.06 -3.74
N GLY A 438 36.19 -16.08 -3.78
CA GLY A 438 35.83 -17.47 -3.93
C GLY A 438 36.96 -18.34 -3.39
N ARG A 439 36.94 -18.58 -2.08
CA ARG A 439 37.35 -19.84 -1.43
C ARG A 439 36.51 -20.03 -0.18
#